data_AF-A0A7H0GSM4-F1
#
_entry.id   AF-A0A7H0GSM4-F1
#
_cell.length_a   1.000
_cell.length_b   1.000
_cell.length_c   1.000
_cell.angle_alpha   90.00
_cell.angle_beta   90.00
_cell.angle_gamma   90.00
#
_symmetry.space_group_name_H-M   'P 1'
#
loop_
_entity.id
_entity.type
_entity.pdbx_description
1 polymer ?
#
loop_
_entity_poly.entity_id
_entity_poly.type
_entity_poly.pdbx_seq_one_letter_code
_entity_poly.pdbx_strand_id
1 'polypeptide(L)'
;MSHELRTPMNGIIGMIDLLHQTVASEEQEDYVDTLRKSSDALLAILNDILDLSKIQAGKLQLSESGIDLSYTLDKLHSLFSNRAAQKDLQFKYNVTPHTPRFIHTDETRLLQILSNLTSNAIKFTSQGLVNIQVSSVSTDGDNHTLRFAVQDSGIGISSENEKLLFTNFTQLDTTPTKSFGGTGLGLAISKQLAELLGAKLA
;
A
#
# COMPACT_ATOMS: atom_id res chain seq x y z
N MET A 1 18.87 12.78 -8.60
CA MET A 1 18.64 12.15 -7.26
C MET A 1 17.82 10.86 -7.29
N SER A 2 16.56 10.80 -7.74
CA SER A 2 15.77 9.53 -7.70
C SER A 2 16.43 8.37 -8.48
N HIS A 3 17.04 8.64 -9.65
CA HIS A 3 17.76 7.63 -10.41
C HIS A 3 19.12 7.26 -9.79
N GLU A 4 19.81 8.21 -9.15
CA GLU A 4 21.10 7.98 -8.49
C GLU A 4 20.99 7.05 -7.27
N LEU A 5 19.81 7.00 -6.64
CA LEU A 5 19.52 6.07 -5.55
C LEU A 5 18.99 4.71 -6.03
N ARG A 6 18.23 4.68 -7.14
CA ARG A 6 17.68 3.43 -7.70
C ARG A 6 18.75 2.54 -8.35
N THR A 7 19.70 3.13 -9.07
CA THR A 7 20.76 2.38 -9.77
C THR A 7 21.60 1.50 -8.83
N PRO A 8 22.16 1.99 -7.70
CA PRO A 8 22.92 1.13 -6.79
C PRO A 8 22.05 0.07 -6.13
N MET A 9 20.81 0.38 -5.76
CA MET A 9 19.88 -0.60 -5.19
C MET A 9 19.54 -1.73 -6.18
N ASN A 10 19.24 -1.39 -7.43
CA ASN A 10 18.98 -2.39 -8.48
C ASN A 10 20.23 -3.24 -8.76
N GLY A 11 21.44 -2.68 -8.62
CA GLY A 11 22.69 -3.44 -8.69
C GLY A 11 22.85 -4.45 -7.55
N ILE A 12 22.48 -4.07 -6.31
CA ILE A 12 22.48 -4.97 -5.15
C ILE A 12 21.48 -6.11 -5.36
N ILE A 13 20.24 -5.79 -5.77
CA ILE A 13 19.20 -6.81 -6.04
C ILE A 13 19.65 -7.76 -7.16
N GLY A 14 20.21 -7.21 -8.25
CA GLY A 14 20.75 -8.04 -9.34
C GLY A 14 21.86 -8.98 -8.89
N MET A 15 22.73 -8.54 -7.98
CA MET A 15 23.77 -9.41 -7.42
C MET A 15 23.18 -10.48 -6.50
N ILE A 16 22.17 -10.16 -5.70
CA ILE A 16 21.44 -11.13 -4.87
C ILE A 16 20.77 -12.18 -5.75
N ASP A 17 20.13 -11.78 -6.86
CA ASP A 17 19.49 -12.70 -7.81
C ASP A 17 20.50 -13.63 -8.48
N LEU A 18 21.70 -13.15 -8.81
CA LEU A 18 22.79 -13.99 -9.32
C LEU A 18 23.31 -14.94 -8.24
N LEU A 19 23.50 -14.46 -7.00
CA LEU A 19 23.91 -15.29 -5.87
C LEU A 19 22.91 -16.42 -5.62
N HIS A 20 21.61 -16.13 -5.70
CA HIS A 20 20.53 -17.11 -5.55
C HIS A 20 20.64 -18.29 -6.54
N GLN A 21 21.23 -18.08 -7.72
CA GLN A 21 21.42 -19.15 -8.71
C GLN A 21 22.63 -20.04 -8.40
N THR A 22 23.51 -19.62 -7.49
CA THR A 22 24.78 -20.29 -7.15
C THR A 22 24.80 -20.96 -5.79
N VAL A 23 23.69 -20.87 -5.06
CA VAL A 23 23.54 -21.37 -3.68
C VAL A 23 23.63 -22.90 -3.66
N ALA A 24 24.40 -23.46 -2.72
CA ALA A 24 24.64 -24.90 -2.63
C ALA A 24 24.16 -25.52 -1.31
N SER A 25 23.73 -24.72 -0.34
CA SER A 25 23.17 -25.19 0.93
C SER A 25 21.91 -24.42 1.33
N GLU A 26 21.03 -25.09 2.09
CA GLU A 26 19.80 -24.50 2.65
C GLU A 26 20.09 -23.28 3.54
N GLU A 27 21.20 -23.29 4.27
CA GLU A 27 21.64 -22.15 5.10
C GLU A 27 22.01 -20.93 4.26
N GLN A 28 22.70 -21.12 3.13
CA GLN A 28 23.02 -20.03 2.21
C GLN A 28 21.76 -19.51 1.51
N GLU A 29 20.78 -20.38 1.25
CA GLU A 29 19.51 -19.99 0.65
C GLU A 29 18.75 -19.05 1.59
N ASP A 30 18.68 -19.38 2.88
CA ASP A 30 18.06 -18.52 3.90
C ASP A 30 18.75 -17.14 4.03
N TYR A 31 20.09 -17.10 3.91
CA TYR A 31 20.84 -15.84 3.89
C TYR A 31 20.51 -14.98 2.66
N VAL A 32 20.47 -15.57 1.47
CA VAL A 32 20.13 -14.88 0.22
C VAL A 32 18.69 -14.39 0.27
N ASP A 33 17.77 -15.20 0.77
CA ASP A 33 16.37 -14.85 0.98
C ASP A 33 16.20 -13.65 1.93
N THR A 34 16.94 -13.67 3.03
CA THR A 34 16.94 -12.57 4.01
C THR A 34 17.51 -11.29 3.42
N LEU A 35 18.60 -11.37 2.65
CA LEU A 35 19.17 -10.23 1.92
C LEU A 35 18.18 -9.65 0.90
N ARG A 36 17.47 -10.52 0.17
CA ARG A 36 16.47 -10.11 -0.81
C ARG A 36 15.31 -9.38 -0.15
N LYS A 37 14.70 -10.00 0.86
CA LYS A 37 13.60 -9.39 1.66
C LYS A 37 14.01 -8.03 2.24
N SER A 38 15.23 -7.92 2.74
CA SER A 38 15.76 -6.67 3.30
C SER A 38 16.00 -5.59 2.23
N SER A 39 16.51 -5.98 1.06
CA SER A 39 16.76 -5.07 -0.06
C SER A 39 15.46 -4.53 -0.66
N ASP A 40 14.45 -5.40 -0.82
CA ASP A 40 13.11 -5.02 -1.27
C ASP A 40 12.45 -4.06 -0.27
N ALA A 41 12.57 -4.35 1.03
CA ALA A 41 12.10 -3.46 2.07
C ALA A 41 12.79 -2.08 1.96
N LEU A 42 14.12 -2.02 1.88
CA LEU A 42 14.86 -0.76 1.75
C LEU A 42 14.47 0.02 0.48
N LEU A 43 14.29 -0.66 -0.65
CA LEU A 43 13.86 -0.03 -1.90
C LEU A 43 12.46 0.59 -1.77
N ALA A 44 11.54 -0.07 -1.05
CA ALA A 44 10.23 0.48 -0.74
C ALA A 44 10.35 1.76 0.12
N ILE A 45 11.16 1.75 1.19
CA ILE A 45 11.42 2.95 2.01
C ILE A 45 11.97 4.09 1.17
N LEU A 46 12.92 3.79 0.28
CA LEU A 46 13.56 4.78 -0.56
C LEU A 46 12.56 5.40 -1.55
N ASN A 47 11.70 4.57 -2.15
CA ASN A 47 10.62 5.05 -3.02
C ASN A 47 9.62 5.93 -2.25
N ASP A 48 9.25 5.54 -1.02
CA ASP A 48 8.36 6.33 -0.16
C ASP A 48 8.95 7.72 0.14
N ILE A 49 10.24 7.80 0.49
CA ILE A 49 10.93 9.07 0.75
C ILE A 49 10.98 9.95 -0.51
N LEU A 50 11.25 9.34 -1.67
CA LEU A 50 11.31 10.06 -2.94
C LEU A 50 9.92 10.57 -3.37
N ASP A 51 8.88 9.78 -3.19
CA ASP A 51 7.50 10.18 -3.47
C ASP A 51 7.10 11.34 -2.56
N LEU A 52 7.35 11.24 -1.24
CA LEU A 52 7.10 12.33 -0.29
C LEU A 52 7.86 13.61 -0.67
N SER A 53 9.13 13.49 -1.06
CA SER A 53 9.95 14.63 -1.50
C SER A 53 9.38 15.30 -2.76
N LYS A 54 8.85 14.52 -3.72
CA LYS A 54 8.22 15.06 -4.93
C LYS A 54 6.91 15.77 -4.63
N ILE A 55 6.10 15.20 -3.74
CA ILE A 55 4.81 15.79 -3.34
C ILE A 55 5.06 17.12 -2.62
N GLN A 56 5.95 17.17 -1.64
CA GLN A 56 6.29 18.39 -0.90
C GLN A 56 6.88 19.49 -1.78
N ALA A 57 7.64 19.10 -2.81
CA ALA A 57 8.17 20.05 -3.79
C ALA A 57 7.15 20.50 -4.84
N GLY A 58 5.91 20.00 -4.82
CA GLY A 58 4.89 20.26 -5.83
C GLY A 58 5.26 19.72 -7.23
N LYS A 59 6.20 18.76 -7.28
CA LYS A 59 6.75 18.21 -8.53
C LYS A 59 6.06 16.93 -8.98
N LEU A 60 5.15 16.38 -8.18
CA LEU A 60 4.40 15.19 -8.55
C LEU A 60 3.24 15.60 -9.46
N GLN A 61 3.32 15.16 -10.72
CA GLN A 61 2.24 15.34 -11.69
C GLN A 61 1.36 14.10 -11.71
N LEU A 62 0.04 14.31 -11.66
CA LEU A 62 -0.95 13.26 -11.84
C LEU A 62 -1.04 12.85 -13.30
N SER A 63 -1.18 11.56 -13.55
CA SER A 63 -1.43 10.98 -14.87
C SER A 63 -2.86 10.45 -14.93
N GLU A 64 -3.83 11.34 -14.94
CA GLU A 64 -5.25 10.97 -14.94
C GLU A 64 -5.69 10.38 -16.28
N SER A 65 -6.47 9.30 -16.21
CA SER A 65 -7.04 8.62 -17.37
C SER A 65 -8.38 7.97 -17.00
N GLY A 66 -9.16 7.59 -18.02
CA GLY A 66 -10.35 6.77 -17.79
C GLY A 66 -9.96 5.34 -17.45
N ILE A 67 -10.39 4.84 -16.29
CA ILE A 67 -10.05 3.50 -15.79
C ILE A 67 -11.30 2.67 -15.51
N ASP A 68 -11.20 1.34 -15.67
CA ASP A 68 -12.24 0.40 -15.22
C ASP A 68 -12.01 0.08 -13.74
N LEU A 69 -12.91 0.57 -12.88
CA LEU A 69 -12.85 0.38 -11.44
C LEU A 69 -12.81 -1.09 -11.04
N SER A 70 -13.55 -1.96 -11.75
CA SER A 70 -13.59 -3.39 -11.42
C SER A 70 -12.23 -4.04 -11.71
N TYR A 71 -11.64 -3.70 -12.85
CA TYR A 71 -10.31 -4.19 -13.23
C TYR A 71 -9.22 -3.72 -12.25
N THR A 72 -9.28 -2.47 -11.81
CA THR A 72 -8.35 -1.93 -10.81
C THR A 72 -8.50 -2.64 -9.46
N LEU A 73 -9.73 -2.92 -9.01
CA LEU A 73 -9.98 -3.68 -7.79
C LEU A 73 -9.56 -5.15 -7.90
N ASP A 74 -9.70 -5.77 -9.07
CA ASP A 74 -9.24 -7.14 -9.33
C ASP A 74 -7.71 -7.26 -9.26
N LYS A 75 -6.98 -6.28 -9.80
CA LYS A 75 -5.52 -6.20 -9.65
C LYS A 75 -5.14 -6.17 -8.17
N LEU A 76 -5.79 -5.29 -7.41
CA LEU A 76 -5.54 -5.15 -5.98
C LEU A 76 -5.88 -6.45 -5.24
N HIS A 77 -7.02 -7.06 -5.56
CA HIS A 77 -7.44 -8.33 -4.96
C HIS A 77 -6.42 -9.44 -5.21
N SER A 78 -5.94 -9.56 -6.45
CA SER A 78 -4.94 -10.56 -6.85
C SER A 78 -3.62 -10.39 -6.10
N LEU A 79 -3.16 -9.15 -5.87
CA LEU A 79 -1.92 -8.85 -5.16
C LEU A 79 -1.94 -9.31 -3.70
N PHE A 80 -3.10 -9.22 -3.03
CA PHE A 80 -3.20 -9.47 -1.59
C PHE A 80 -3.88 -10.80 -1.21
N SER A 81 -4.54 -11.47 -2.17
CA SER A 81 -5.25 -12.73 -1.92
C SER A 81 -4.37 -13.82 -1.33
N ASN A 82 -3.17 -14.04 -1.88
CA ASN A 82 -2.25 -15.07 -1.38
C ASN A 82 -1.79 -14.73 0.05
N ARG A 83 -1.41 -13.47 0.29
CA ARG A 83 -0.96 -13.00 1.61
C ARG A 83 -2.06 -13.09 2.68
N ALA A 84 -3.30 -12.79 2.31
CA ALA A 84 -4.45 -12.96 3.20
C ALA A 84 -4.71 -14.44 3.49
N ALA A 85 -4.67 -15.31 2.47
CA ALA A 85 -4.85 -16.75 2.61
C ALA A 85 -3.77 -17.39 3.50
N GLN A 86 -2.51 -16.96 3.40
CA GLN A 86 -1.43 -17.41 4.28
C GLN A 86 -1.64 -17.06 5.77
N LYS A 87 -2.49 -16.08 6.07
CA LYS A 87 -2.91 -15.71 7.44
C LYS A 87 -4.33 -16.21 7.77
N ASP A 88 -4.90 -17.09 6.95
CA ASP A 88 -6.27 -17.59 7.08
C ASP A 88 -7.34 -16.48 7.17
N LEU A 89 -7.10 -15.35 6.50
CA LEU A 89 -8.04 -14.21 6.47
C LEU A 89 -8.98 -14.30 5.27
N GLN A 90 -10.26 -14.00 5.49
CA GLN A 90 -11.19 -13.78 4.39
C GLN A 90 -10.91 -12.42 3.74
N PHE A 91 -10.53 -12.41 2.47
CA PHE A 91 -10.28 -11.17 1.72
C PHE A 91 -11.24 -11.03 0.54
N LYS A 92 -12.06 -9.98 0.58
CA LYS A 92 -13.13 -9.72 -0.39
C LYS A 92 -13.15 -8.25 -0.77
N TYR A 93 -13.79 -7.94 -1.90
CA TYR A 93 -14.17 -6.59 -2.24
C TYR A 93 -15.61 -6.57 -2.75
N ASN A 94 -16.27 -5.42 -2.62
CA ASN A 94 -17.62 -5.21 -3.12
C ASN A 94 -17.82 -3.78 -3.63
N VAL A 95 -18.44 -3.65 -4.80
CA VAL A 95 -18.83 -2.38 -5.41
C VAL A 95 -20.34 -2.25 -5.35
N THR A 96 -20.86 -1.12 -4.86
CA THR A 96 -22.31 -0.93 -4.77
C THR A 96 -22.94 -0.71 -6.16
N PRO A 97 -24.20 -1.13 -6.41
CA PRO A 97 -24.81 -1.06 -7.75
C PRO A 97 -24.88 0.34 -8.39
N HIS A 98 -24.85 1.42 -7.59
CA HIS A 98 -24.92 2.81 -8.07
C HIS A 98 -23.53 3.45 -8.29
N THR A 99 -22.46 2.66 -8.18
CA THR A 99 -21.10 3.13 -8.43
C THR A 99 -20.77 3.02 -9.91
N PRO A 100 -20.27 4.09 -10.56
CA PRO A 100 -19.88 4.04 -11.96
C PRO A 100 -18.73 3.05 -12.16
N ARG A 101 -18.83 2.27 -13.24
CA ARG A 101 -17.79 1.30 -13.62
C ARG A 101 -16.51 1.98 -14.10
N PHE A 102 -16.64 3.08 -14.83
CA PHE A 102 -15.50 3.84 -15.35
C PHE A 102 -15.37 5.15 -14.60
N ILE A 103 -14.15 5.47 -14.17
CA ILE A 103 -13.84 6.70 -13.45
C ILE A 103 -12.61 7.39 -14.06
N HIS A 104 -12.49 8.70 -13.88
CA HIS A 104 -11.33 9.47 -14.33
C HIS A 104 -10.41 9.75 -13.13
N THR A 105 -9.23 9.13 -13.11
CA THR A 105 -8.26 9.31 -12.02
C THR A 105 -6.87 8.77 -12.42
N ASP A 106 -5.88 8.94 -11.56
CA ASP A 106 -4.57 8.29 -11.69
C ASP A 106 -4.63 6.89 -11.03
N GLU A 107 -4.71 5.84 -11.86
CA GLU A 107 -4.79 4.45 -11.39
C GLU A 107 -3.64 4.08 -10.45
N THR A 108 -2.43 4.57 -10.74
CA THR A 108 -1.22 4.22 -10.00
C THR A 108 -1.30 4.77 -8.59
N ARG A 109 -1.74 6.02 -8.43
CA ARG A 109 -1.87 6.66 -7.12
C ARG A 109 -3.04 6.09 -6.32
N LEU A 110 -4.16 5.79 -6.97
CA LEU A 110 -5.27 5.11 -6.33
C LEU A 110 -4.86 3.73 -5.81
N LEU A 111 -4.19 2.91 -6.64
CA LEU A 111 -3.67 1.61 -6.23
C LEU A 111 -2.64 1.72 -5.11
N GLN A 112 -1.79 2.75 -5.11
CA GLN A 112 -0.82 2.99 -4.04
C GLN A 112 -1.50 3.23 -2.69
N ILE A 113 -2.53 4.09 -2.67
CA ILE A 113 -3.34 4.36 -1.47
C ILE A 113 -4.00 3.07 -0.99
N LEU A 114 -4.74 2.38 -1.87
CA LEU A 114 -5.49 1.18 -1.51
C LEU A 114 -4.58 0.02 -1.09
N SER A 115 -3.43 -0.14 -1.73
CA SER A 115 -2.45 -1.17 -1.38
C SER A 115 -1.87 -0.94 0.00
N ASN A 116 -1.57 0.30 0.35
CA ASN A 116 -1.05 0.62 1.68
C ASN A 116 -2.11 0.39 2.77
N LEU A 117 -3.36 0.82 2.55
CA LEU A 117 -4.47 0.55 3.47
C LEU A 117 -4.72 -0.96 3.63
N THR A 118 -4.76 -1.70 2.52
CA THR A 118 -4.99 -3.16 2.51
C THR A 118 -3.86 -3.93 3.18
N SER A 119 -2.60 -3.53 2.93
CA SER A 119 -1.44 -4.13 3.58
C SER A 119 -1.48 -3.92 5.10
N ASN A 120 -1.89 -2.75 5.57
CA ASN A 120 -2.07 -2.48 7.00
C ASN A 120 -3.20 -3.32 7.59
N ALA A 121 -4.36 -3.37 6.94
CA ALA A 121 -5.48 -4.23 7.37
C ALA A 121 -5.06 -5.70 7.53
N ILE A 122 -4.37 -6.28 6.53
CA ILE A 122 -3.87 -7.66 6.60
C ILE A 122 -2.79 -7.82 7.67
N LYS A 123 -1.92 -6.82 7.84
CA LYS A 123 -0.85 -6.83 8.85
C LYS A 123 -1.43 -6.93 10.26
N PHE A 124 -2.41 -6.09 10.60
CA PHE A 124 -2.98 -5.93 11.94
C PHE A 124 -4.19 -6.82 12.24
N THR A 125 -4.69 -7.56 11.24
CA THR A 125 -5.69 -8.61 11.45
C THR A 125 -5.01 -9.96 11.64
N SER A 126 -5.21 -10.58 12.80
CA SER A 126 -4.71 -11.93 13.09
C SER A 126 -5.67 -13.02 12.64
N GLN A 127 -6.98 -12.78 12.72
CA GLN A 127 -8.04 -13.68 12.28
C GLN A 127 -9.27 -12.86 11.87
N GLY A 128 -10.09 -13.40 10.96
CA GLY A 128 -11.35 -12.79 10.55
C GLY A 128 -11.33 -12.35 9.09
N LEU A 129 -11.71 -11.10 8.82
CA LEU A 129 -11.92 -10.61 7.46
C LEU A 129 -11.31 -9.24 7.20
N VAL A 130 -10.90 -9.05 5.95
CA VAL A 130 -10.55 -7.76 5.35
C VAL A 130 -11.44 -7.56 4.13
N ASN A 131 -12.15 -6.44 4.06
CA ASN A 131 -13.10 -6.14 2.99
C ASN A 131 -12.83 -4.76 2.40
N ILE A 132 -12.81 -4.68 1.07
CA ILE A 132 -12.72 -3.42 0.34
C ILE A 132 -14.10 -3.06 -0.19
N GLN A 133 -14.66 -1.96 0.30
CA GLN A 133 -15.97 -1.47 -0.11
C GLN A 133 -15.82 -0.20 -0.96
N VAL A 134 -16.40 -0.21 -2.15
CA VAL A 134 -16.51 0.99 -3.00
C VAL A 134 -17.97 1.37 -3.17
N SER A 135 -18.27 2.63 -2.87
CA SER A 135 -19.63 3.17 -2.87
C SER A 135 -19.69 4.57 -3.45
N SER A 136 -20.78 4.90 -4.16
CA SER A 136 -21.12 6.28 -4.50
C SER A 136 -21.88 6.90 -3.32
N VAL A 137 -21.35 7.97 -2.74
CA VAL A 137 -21.89 8.62 -1.52
C VAL A 137 -22.78 9.80 -1.87
N SER A 138 -22.46 10.51 -2.93
CA SER A 138 -23.28 11.58 -3.48
C SER A 138 -23.13 11.62 -5.00
N THR A 139 -24.18 12.08 -5.67
CA THR A 139 -24.20 12.23 -7.12
C THR A 139 -24.81 13.58 -7.44
N ASP A 140 -24.10 14.37 -8.23
CA ASP A 140 -24.53 15.68 -8.74
C ASP A 140 -24.35 15.67 -10.26
N GLY A 141 -25.44 15.32 -10.98
CA GLY A 141 -25.38 15.04 -12.41
C GLY A 141 -24.44 13.88 -12.72
N ASP A 142 -23.44 14.14 -13.57
CA ASP A 142 -22.39 13.18 -13.95
C ASP A 142 -21.24 13.10 -12.94
N ASN A 143 -21.23 13.97 -11.91
CA ASN A 143 -20.21 13.97 -10.88
C ASN A 143 -20.59 13.03 -9.73
N HIS A 144 -19.79 11.99 -9.52
CA HIS A 144 -19.95 11.06 -8.42
C HIS A 144 -18.86 11.28 -7.37
N THR A 145 -19.27 11.40 -6.10
CA THR A 145 -18.32 11.30 -4.98
C THR A 145 -18.22 9.86 -4.55
N LEU A 146 -17.07 9.24 -4.81
CA LEU A 146 -16.82 7.86 -4.43
C LEU A 146 -16.13 7.77 -3.08
N ARG A 147 -16.54 6.78 -2.30
CA ARG A 147 -15.86 6.37 -1.07
C ARG A 147 -15.32 4.97 -1.26
N PHE A 148 -14.01 4.86 -1.04
CA PHE A 148 -13.27 3.63 -0.92
C PHE A 148 -13.01 3.39 0.56
N ALA A 149 -13.40 2.24 1.09
CA ALA A 149 -13.20 1.87 2.47
C ALA A 149 -12.52 0.50 2.55
N VAL A 150 -11.38 0.43 3.24
CA VAL A 150 -10.77 -0.83 3.64
C VAL A 150 -11.19 -1.09 5.08
N GLN A 151 -11.92 -2.17 5.30
CA GLN A 151 -12.45 -2.55 6.61
C GLN A 151 -11.77 -3.84 7.05
N ASP A 152 -11.34 -3.89 8.30
CA ASP A 152 -10.72 -5.07 8.88
C ASP A 152 -11.29 -5.39 10.26
N SER A 153 -11.12 -6.63 10.69
CA SER A 153 -11.54 -7.11 12.02
C SER A 153 -10.36 -7.27 12.98
N GLY A 154 -9.30 -6.49 12.79
CA GLY A 154 -8.08 -6.55 13.57
C GLY A 154 -8.21 -5.93 14.96
N ILE A 155 -7.06 -5.59 15.54
CA ILE A 155 -6.94 -5.06 16.90
C ILE A 155 -7.63 -3.69 17.12
N GLY A 156 -8.04 -3.03 16.04
CA GLY A 156 -8.58 -1.68 16.08
C GLY A 156 -7.53 -0.62 16.43
N ILE A 157 -7.97 0.64 16.51
CA ILE A 157 -7.11 1.79 16.80
C ILE A 157 -7.78 2.60 17.90
N SER A 158 -7.03 2.99 18.93
CA SER A 158 -7.56 3.86 19.99
C SER A 158 -7.77 5.28 19.47
N SER A 159 -8.72 6.03 20.04
CA SER A 159 -9.02 7.41 19.63
C SER A 159 -7.84 8.38 19.77
N GLU A 160 -6.88 8.08 20.65
CA GLU A 160 -5.64 8.85 20.77
C GLU A 160 -4.69 8.55 19.60
N ASN A 161 -4.58 7.27 19.25
CA ASN A 161 -3.75 6.77 18.17
C ASN A 161 -4.27 7.17 16.78
N GLU A 162 -5.59 7.29 16.60
CA GLU A 162 -6.20 7.77 15.35
C GLU A 162 -5.65 9.13 14.90
N LYS A 163 -5.43 10.05 15.85
CA LYS A 163 -4.90 11.41 15.55
C LYS A 163 -3.47 11.38 15.05
N LEU A 164 -2.75 10.30 15.31
CA LEU A 164 -1.33 10.14 15.00
C LEU A 164 -1.09 9.30 13.74
N LEU A 165 -2.12 8.65 13.18
CA LEU A 165 -1.99 7.72 12.05
C LEU A 165 -1.35 8.33 10.80
N PHE A 166 -1.59 9.61 10.56
CA PHE A 166 -1.12 10.31 9.36
C PHE A 166 0.13 11.16 9.61
N THR A 167 0.75 11.02 10.78
CA THR A 167 1.98 11.73 11.13
C THR A 167 3.18 10.95 10.61
N ASN A 168 4.08 11.63 9.88
CA ASN A 168 5.29 11.02 9.33
C ASN A 168 6.11 10.34 10.44
N PHE A 169 6.66 9.17 10.14
CA PHE A 169 7.56 8.39 11.02
C PHE A 169 6.95 7.96 12.36
N THR A 170 5.62 8.01 12.49
CA THR A 170 4.95 7.55 13.71
C THR A 170 4.57 6.07 13.57
N GLN A 171 5.09 5.24 14.47
CA GLN A 171 4.67 3.84 14.67
C GLN A 171 3.90 3.77 15.99
N LEU A 172 2.68 3.24 15.95
CA LEU A 172 1.81 3.15 17.12
C LEU A 172 2.03 1.85 17.92
N ASP A 173 2.77 0.90 17.33
CA ASP A 173 3.22 -0.33 18.00
C ASP A 173 4.57 -0.09 18.69
N THR A 174 4.56 -0.09 20.03
CA THR A 174 5.77 -0.02 20.86
C THR A 174 6.17 -1.38 21.45
N THR A 175 5.43 -2.46 21.15
CA THR A 175 5.74 -3.79 21.68
C THR A 175 6.98 -4.39 21.02
N PRO A 176 8.03 -4.76 21.80
CA PRO A 176 9.27 -5.34 21.27
C PRO A 176 9.12 -6.80 20.84
N THR A 177 7.90 -7.34 20.79
CA THR A 177 7.62 -8.74 20.46
C THR A 177 6.88 -8.84 19.13
N LYS A 178 7.59 -9.38 18.14
CA LYS A 178 7.21 -9.64 16.74
C LYS A 178 7.37 -8.45 15.79
N SER A 179 8.22 -8.69 14.80
CA SER A 179 8.78 -7.82 13.76
C SER A 179 7.76 -7.20 12.80
N PHE A 180 6.83 -6.40 13.32
CA PHE A 180 5.90 -5.64 12.48
C PHE A 180 6.54 -4.34 11.97
N GLY A 181 7.66 -4.47 11.25
CA GLY A 181 8.38 -3.35 10.63
C GLY A 181 7.51 -2.59 9.62
N GLY A 182 7.45 -1.28 9.77
CA GLY A 182 6.84 -0.37 8.79
C GLY A 182 7.35 1.04 9.05
N THR A 183 7.68 1.80 8.03
CA THR A 183 8.34 3.12 8.17
C THR A 183 7.52 4.18 8.91
N GLY A 184 6.21 3.95 9.11
CA GLY A 184 5.28 5.00 9.54
C GLY A 184 5.04 6.06 8.46
N LEU A 185 5.51 5.84 7.22
CA LEU A 185 5.35 6.80 6.11
C LEU A 185 4.15 6.46 5.22
N GLY A 186 3.79 5.18 5.09
CA GLY A 186 2.78 4.76 4.12
C GLY A 186 1.44 5.50 4.26
N LEU A 187 0.90 5.60 5.48
CA LEU A 187 -0.37 6.29 5.73
C LEU A 187 -0.29 7.80 5.49
N ALA A 188 0.83 8.43 5.87
CA ALA A 188 1.05 9.85 5.62
C ALA A 188 1.17 10.16 4.12
N ILE A 189 1.87 9.30 3.36
CA ILE A 189 1.94 9.39 1.89
C ILE A 189 0.55 9.17 1.29
N SER A 190 -0.20 8.18 1.77
CA SER A 190 -1.57 7.91 1.29
C SER A 190 -2.49 9.10 1.49
N LYS A 191 -2.35 9.82 2.62
CA LYS A 191 -3.10 11.05 2.87
C LYS A 191 -2.73 12.14 1.87
N GLN A 192 -1.44 12.40 1.67
CA GLN A 192 -1.00 13.41 0.71
C GLN A 192 -1.39 13.08 -0.74
N LEU A 193 -1.34 11.81 -1.12
CA LEU A 193 -1.80 11.35 -2.44
C LEU A 193 -3.33 11.53 -2.60
N ALA A 194 -4.10 11.24 -1.55
CA ALA A 194 -5.55 11.49 -1.58
C ALA A 194 -5.85 12.98 -1.75
N GLU A 195 -5.14 13.85 -1.01
CA GLU A 195 -5.27 15.31 -1.14
C GLU A 195 -4.90 15.80 -2.55
N LEU A 196 -3.84 15.23 -3.15
CA LEU A 196 -3.43 15.53 -4.52
C LEU A 196 -4.52 15.15 -5.55
N LEU A 197 -5.20 14.02 -5.33
CA LEU A 197 -6.34 13.56 -6.14
C LEU A 197 -7.64 14.34 -5.85
N GLY A 198 -7.58 15.41 -5.02
CA GLY A 198 -8.76 16.18 -4.62
C GLY A 198 -9.70 15.43 -3.66
N ALA A 199 -9.23 14.33 -3.06
CA ALA A 199 -9.97 13.51 -2.12
C ALA A 199 -9.53 13.76 -0.67
N LYS A 200 -10.22 13.12 0.28
CA LYS A 200 -9.87 13.13 1.70
C LYS A 200 -9.67 11.70 2.18
N LEU A 201 -8.60 11.46 2.91
CA LEU A 201 -8.38 10.22 3.65
C LEU A 201 -8.81 10.44 5.10
N ALA A 202 -9.62 9.52 5.62
CA ALA A 202 -10.17 9.53 6.97
C ALA A 202 -9.90 8.17 7.63
#